data_AF-A0A8D0G800-F1
#
_entry.id   AF-A0A8D0G800-F1
#
_cell.length_a   1.000
_cell.length_b   1.000
_cell.length_c   1.000
_cell.angle_alpha   90.00
_cell.angle_beta   90.00
_cell.angle_gamma   90.00
#
_symmetry.space_group_name_H-M   'P 1'
#
loop_
_entity.id
_entity.type
_entity.pdbx_description
1 polymer ?
#
loop_
_entity_poly.entity_id
_entity_poly.type
_entity_poly.pdbx_seq_one_letter_code
_entity_poly.pdbx_strand_id
1 'polypeptide(L)' 'MPRPSKEMVRGEILPSVWILEPDIVNGRDITRVIYMAQVDLGSPAIPVRLLSTVVKRQPLVIARLAHFLAS' A
#
# COMPACT_ATOMS: atom_id res chain seq x y z
N MET A 1 -12.12 15.83 -1.64
CA MET A 1 -12.51 14.45 -2.01
C MET A 1 -12.65 14.36 -3.53
N PRO A 2 -12.11 13.32 -4.19
CA PRO A 2 -12.36 13.09 -5.62
C PRO A 2 -13.87 13.06 -5.85
N ARG A 3 -14.36 13.81 -6.84
CA ARG A 3 -15.78 13.79 -7.18
C ARG A 3 -16.12 12.44 -7.84
N PRO A 4 -17.29 11.86 -7.58
CA PRO A 4 -17.74 10.67 -8.31
C PRO A 4 -17.69 10.95 -9.82
N SER A 5 -16.95 10.13 -10.56
CA SER A 5 -16.91 10.16 -12.02
C SER A 5 -17.55 8.89 -12.55
N LYS A 6 -18.29 8.99 -13.67
CA LYS A 6 -18.85 7.81 -14.35
C LYS A 6 -17.76 6.87 -14.88
N GLU A 7 -16.53 7.38 -15.05
CA GLU A 7 -15.39 6.65 -15.58
C GLU A 7 -14.54 5.98 -14.48
N MET A 8 -14.90 6.15 -13.21
CA MET A 8 -14.10 5.66 -12.08
C MET A 8 -14.86 4.59 -11.30
N VAL A 9 -14.20 3.44 -11.15
CA VAL A 9 -14.64 2.41 -10.21
C VAL A 9 -14.16 2.79 -8.81
N ARG A 10 -15.09 2.87 -7.86
CA ARG A 10 -14.77 3.12 -6.46
C ARG A 10 -14.38 1.80 -5.80
N GLY A 11 -13.10 1.66 -5.47
CA GLY A 11 -12.64 0.63 -4.54
C GLY A 11 -12.90 1.01 -3.08
N GLU A 12 -12.87 0.02 -2.22
CA GLU A 12 -13.01 0.12 -0.77
C GLU A 12 -11.73 -0.37 -0.09
N ILE A 13 -11.26 0.40 0.90
CA ILE A 13 -10.20 -0.05 1.80
C ILE A 13 -10.89 -0.76 2.95
N LEU A 14 -10.66 -2.06 3.03
CA LEU A 14 -11.06 -2.92 4.14
C LEU A 14 -10.05 -2.78 5.29
N PRO A 15 -10.22 -3.45 6.45
CA PRO A 15 -9.30 -3.32 7.58
C PRO A 15 -7.84 -3.43 7.15
N SER A 16 -7.11 -2.34 7.37
CA SER A 16 -5.73 -2.13 6.92
C SER A 16 -4.95 -1.43 8.03
N VAL A 17 -3.64 -1.64 8.10
CA VAL A 17 -2.82 -1.13 9.21
C VAL A 17 -1.41 -0.79 8.77
N TRP A 18 -0.87 0.24 9.42
CA TRP A 18 0.53 0.58 9.43
C TRP A 18 1.05 0.37 10.85
N ILE A 19 2.12 -0.42 10.99
CA ILE A 19 2.77 -0.65 12.28
C ILE A 19 4.16 -0.02 12.19
N LEU A 20 4.48 0.79 13.19
CA LEU A 20 5.76 1.45 13.35
C LEU A 20 6.40 0.90 14.62
N GLU A 21 7.55 0.26 14.48
CA GLU A 21 8.26 -0.34 15.60
C GLU A 21 9.68 0.22 15.67
N PRO A 22 10.19 0.59 16.86
CA PRO A 22 11.59 0.89 17.02
C PRO A 22 12.42 -0.39 16.83
N ASP A 23 13.57 -0.27 16.18
CA ASP A 23 14.46 -1.40 15.93
C ASP A 23 15.92 -0.94 15.78
N ILE A 24 16.87 -1.86 15.89
CA ILE A 24 18.31 -1.59 15.78
C ILE A 24 18.92 -2.50 14.72
N VAL A 25 19.48 -1.90 13.67
CA VAL A 25 20.18 -2.64 12.59
C VAL A 25 21.60 -2.09 12.45
N ASN A 26 22.60 -2.96 12.56
CA ASN A 26 24.02 -2.60 12.51
C ASN A 26 24.39 -1.48 13.50
N GLY A 27 23.81 -1.50 14.71
CA GLY A 27 24.05 -0.50 15.75
C GLY A 27 23.43 0.88 15.48
N ARG A 28 22.57 1.02 14.48
CA ARG A 28 21.79 2.24 14.20
C ARG A 28 20.33 2.02 14.55
N ASP A 29 19.76 3.00 15.25
CA ASP A 29 18.33 3.06 15.50
C ASP A 29 17.61 3.31 14.17
N ILE A 30 16.60 2.47 13.90
CA ILE A 30 15.74 2.58 12.74
C ILE A 30 14.28 2.47 13.19
N THR A 31 13.35 2.88 12.32
CA THR A 31 11.93 2.57 12.47
C THR A 31 11.56 1.49 11.46
N ARG A 32 11.18 0.32 11.95
CA ARG A 32 10.60 -0.74 11.14
C ARG A 32 9.18 -0.36 10.78
N VAL A 33 8.87 -0.35 9.48
CA VAL A 33 7.55 -0.03 8.94
C VAL A 33 6.95 -1.30 8.35
N ILE A 34 5.80 -1.71 8.88
CA ILE A 34 5.02 -2.84 8.37
C ILE A 34 3.71 -2.29 7.82
N TYR A 35 3.39 -2.66 6.59
CA TYR A 35 2.17 -2.25 5.90
C TYR A 35 1.36 -3.46 5.49
N MET A 36 0.10 -3.48 5.91
CA MET A 36 -0.88 -4.47 5.49
C MET A 36 -2.11 -3.74 4.98
N ALA A 37 -2.51 -4.03 3.75
CA ALA A 37 -3.73 -3.49 3.18
C ALA A 37 -4.60 -4.58 2.58
N GLN A 38 -5.88 -4.45 2.83
CA GLN A 38 -6.92 -5.24 2.21
C GLN A 38 -7.83 -4.28 1.44
N VAL A 39 -8.04 -4.58 0.16
CA VAL A 39 -8.82 -3.73 -0.72
C VAL A 39 -9.83 -4.56 -1.50
N ASP A 40 -11.04 -4.05 -1.60
CA ASP A 40 -12.00 -4.46 -2.61
C ASP A 40 -11.93 -3.46 -3.77
N LEU A 41 -11.68 -3.93 -4.99
CA LEU A 41 -11.54 -3.06 -6.16
C LEU A 41 -12.89 -2.73 -6.83
N GLY A 42 -13.99 -3.24 -6.28
CA GLY A 42 -15.33 -2.98 -6.78
C GLY A 42 -15.62 -3.66 -8.13
N SER A 43 -16.79 -3.35 -8.69
CA SER A 43 -17.24 -3.88 -9.98
C SER A 43 -17.01 -2.86 -11.11
N PRO A 44 -16.58 -3.30 -12.31
CA PRO A 44 -16.31 -4.68 -12.70
C PRO A 44 -15.02 -5.23 -12.08
N ALA A 45 -15.05 -6.50 -11.69
CA ALA A 45 -13.92 -7.16 -11.05
C ALA A 45 -12.70 -7.19 -11.99
N ILE A 46 -11.53 -6.84 -11.46
CA ILE A 46 -10.27 -7.01 -12.18
C ILE A 46 -9.96 -8.51 -12.29
N PRO A 47 -9.62 -9.02 -13.49
CA PRO A 47 -9.18 -10.40 -13.66
C PRO A 47 -8.06 -10.78 -12.68
N VAL A 48 -8.17 -11.93 -12.03
CA VAL A 48 -7.22 -12.40 -10.99
C VAL A 48 -5.76 -12.37 -11.48
N ARG A 49 -5.52 -12.64 -12.77
CA ARG A 49 -4.18 -12.55 -13.35
C ARG A 49 -3.59 -11.13 -13.29
N LEU A 50 -4.41 -10.10 -13.49
CA LEU A 50 -4.01 -8.71 -13.39
C LEU A 50 -3.84 -8.28 -11.92
N LEU A 51 -4.68 -8.80 -11.01
CA LEU A 51 -4.50 -8.58 -9.56
C LEU A 51 -3.10 -9.00 -9.10
N SER A 52 -2.60 -10.16 -9.56
CA SER A 52 -1.25 -10.63 -9.22
C SER A 52 -0.14 -9.64 -9.63
N THR A 53 -0.34 -8.90 -10.72
CA THR A 53 0.61 -7.89 -11.20
C THR A 53 0.57 -6.63 -10.36
N VAL A 54 -0.62 -6.21 -9.93
CA VAL A 54 -0.82 -5.05 -9.04
C VAL A 54 -0.26 -5.33 -7.65
N VAL A 55 -0.53 -6.52 -7.10
CA VAL A 55 -0.04 -6.92 -5.76
C VAL A 55 1.49 -6.93 -5.71
N LYS A 56 2.17 -7.40 -6.76
CA LYS A 56 3.64 -7.36 -6.85
C LYS A 56 4.24 -5.96 -6.79
N ARG A 57 3.47 -4.91 -7.08
CA ARG A 57 3.90 -3.52 -6.99
C ARG A 57 3.64 -2.88 -5.63
N GLN A 58 2.83 -3.50 -4.76
CA GLN A 58 2.52 -2.96 -3.43
C GLN A 58 3.76 -2.68 -2.56
N PRO A 59 4.83 -3.50 -2.57
CA PRO A 59 6.06 -3.19 -1.82
C PRO A 59 6.72 -1.87 -2.20
N LEU A 60 6.46 -1.32 -3.40
CA LEU A 60 7.01 -0.05 -3.84
C LEU A 60 6.52 1.14 -2.98
N VAL A 61 5.39 1.01 -2.29
CA VAL A 61 4.90 2.04 -1.36
C VAL A 61 5.92 2.26 -0.24
N ILE A 62 6.44 1.18 0.35
CA ILE A 62 7.46 1.26 1.41
C ILE A 62 8.77 1.81 0.87
N ALA A 63 9.22 1.36 -0.31
CA ALA A 63 10.44 1.86 -0.92
C ALA A 63 10.37 3.36 -1.23
N ARG A 64 9.22 3.85 -1.73
CA ARG A 64 9.00 5.28 -1.99
C ARG A 64 8.92 6.09 -0.71
N LEU A 65 8.29 5.58 0.34
CA LEU A 65 8.25 6.23 1.65
C LEU A 65 9.65 6.37 2.23
N ALA A 66 10.46 5.30 2.18
CA ALA A 66 11.85 5.34 2.63
C ALA A 66 12.66 6.38 1.84
N HIS A 67 12.51 6.43 0.52
CA HIS A 67 13.17 7.43 -0.31
C HIS A 67 12.73 8.86 0.02
N PHE A 68 11.43 9.09 0.22
CA PHE A 68 10.88 10.40 0.59
C PHE A 68 11.42 10.90 1.92
N LEU A 69 11.54 10.02 2.93
CA LEU A 69 12.04 10.38 4.26
C LEU A 69 13.57 10.49 4.34
N ALA A 70 14.28 9.92 3.37
CA ALA A 70 15.74 10.04 3.26
C ALA A 70 16.18 11.28 2.46
N SER A 71 15.23 12.04 1.90
CA SER A 71 15.45 13.31 1.19
C SER A 71 15.31 14.49 2.15
#